data_AF-A0A9D4PVB3-F1
#
_entry.id   AF-A0A9D4PVB3-F1
#
_cell.length_a   1.000
_cell.length_b   1.000
_cell.length_c   1.000
_cell.angle_alpha   90.00
_cell.angle_beta   90.00
_cell.angle_gamma   90.00
#
_symmetry.space_group_name_H-M   'P 1'
#
loop_
_entity.id
_entity.type
_entity.pdbx_description
1 polymer ?
#
loop_
_entity_poly.entity_id
_entity_poly.type
_entity_poly.pdbx_seq_one_letter_code
_entity_poly.pdbx_strand_id
1 'polypeptide(L)'
;MGRDQKGEVAPYFRVPALYGPLLMPLRLLPLLLNELHGLARGGSRPGPCPDHCEKVGSSARAALTYLEERFGQREPKLRAITIRGSILDTIGFRSEDLGDYKGTNDDQILTCCLLLCSDRTEHALPREPDAPVKLYRETVLITEDRNLCVKALTHNVPVRDLPAFLRWANIS
;
A
#
# COMPACT_ATOMS: atom_id res chain seq x y z
N MET A 1 13.43 21.88 31.47
CA MET A 1 12.95 20.66 32.16
C MET A 1 11.45 20.54 31.91
N GLY A 2 11.06 19.70 30.96
CA GLY A 2 9.68 19.28 30.75
C GLY A 2 9.73 17.80 30.42
N ARG A 3 9.35 16.95 31.38
CA ARG A 3 9.29 15.50 31.23
C ARG A 3 7.89 15.15 30.76
N ASP A 4 7.75 14.68 29.52
CA ASP A 4 6.59 13.89 29.15
C ASP A 4 6.86 12.43 29.50
N GLN A 5 6.26 12.02 30.62
CA GLN A 5 6.17 10.64 31.06
C GLN A 5 5.05 9.95 30.28
N LYS A 6 5.41 9.30 29.19
CA LYS A 6 4.76 8.06 28.69
C LYS A 6 5.69 7.49 27.63
N GLY A 7 6.42 6.44 28.01
CA GLY A 7 7.36 5.71 27.16
C GLY A 7 6.63 4.89 26.11
N GLU A 8 6.00 5.56 25.15
CA GLU A 8 5.53 4.93 23.92
C GLU A 8 6.38 5.48 22.78
N VAL A 9 7.41 4.72 22.42
CA VAL A 9 8.26 4.97 21.25
C VAL A 9 7.42 4.66 20.01
N ALA A 10 6.52 5.58 19.65
CA ALA A 10 5.86 5.51 18.36
C ALA A 10 6.95 5.73 17.29
N PRO A 11 7.12 4.81 16.32
CA PRO A 11 8.11 4.97 15.27
C PRO A 11 7.87 6.30 14.55
N TYR A 12 8.82 7.22 14.66
CA TYR A 12 8.76 8.51 13.99
C TYR A 12 9.07 8.29 12.51
N PHE A 13 8.03 8.02 11.71
CA PHE A 13 8.17 7.84 10.27
C PHE A 13 8.45 9.19 9.60
N ARG A 14 9.70 9.41 9.22
CA ARG A 14 10.07 10.53 8.34
C ARG A 14 10.40 9.97 6.97
N VAL A 15 9.47 10.13 6.03
CA VAL A 15 9.79 10.06 4.60
C VAL A 15 10.73 11.23 4.29
N PRO A 16 11.94 11.02 3.75
CA PRO A 16 12.85 12.12 3.45
C PRO A 16 12.19 13.10 2.47
N ALA A 17 12.08 14.37 2.87
CA ALA A 17 11.61 15.47 2.01
C ALA A 17 12.52 15.75 0.79
N LEU A 18 13.62 14.99 0.65
CA LEU A 18 14.58 15.14 -0.45
C LEU A 18 14.03 14.65 -1.79
N TYR A 19 12.96 13.85 -1.78
CA TYR A 19 12.20 13.51 -2.96
C TYR A 19 10.76 13.93 -2.69
N GLY A 20 10.28 14.96 -3.41
CA GLY A 20 8.88 15.33 -3.33
C GLY A 20 7.98 14.13 -3.65
N PRO A 21 6.73 14.11 -3.15
CA PRO A 21 5.74 13.05 -3.39
C PRO A 21 5.51 12.74 -4.88
N LEU A 22 5.85 13.70 -5.76
CA LEU A 22 5.83 13.58 -7.22
C LEU A 22 6.78 12.52 -7.80
N LEU A 23 7.74 12.01 -7.02
CA LEU A 23 8.71 10.99 -7.42
C LEU A 23 8.42 9.59 -6.86
N MET A 24 7.42 9.43 -5.99
CA MET A 24 7.07 8.11 -5.46
C MET A 24 6.22 7.34 -6.47
N PRO A 25 6.71 6.22 -7.03
CA PRO A 25 5.90 5.38 -7.91
C PRO A 25 4.80 4.69 -7.10
N LEU A 26 3.56 4.76 -7.59
CA LEU A 26 2.44 4.00 -7.06
C LEU A 26 2.66 2.52 -7.34
N ARG A 27 2.59 1.71 -6.28
CA ARG A 27 2.71 0.25 -6.36
C ARG A 27 1.33 -0.37 -6.19
N LEU A 28 0.88 -1.06 -7.22
CA LEU A 28 -0.35 -1.83 -7.22
C LEU A 28 -0.05 -3.31 -6.97
N LEU A 29 -0.90 -4.00 -6.24
CA LEU A 29 -0.78 -5.45 -6.07
C LEU A 29 -1.63 -6.16 -7.13
N PRO A 30 -1.06 -7.11 -7.91
CA PRO A 30 -1.82 -7.92 -8.85
C PRO A 30 -3.03 -8.64 -8.23
N LEU A 31 -2.95 -9.04 -6.95
CA LEU A 31 -4.09 -9.62 -6.23
C LEU A 31 -5.33 -8.72 -6.23
N LEU A 32 -5.14 -7.40 -6.06
CA LEU A 32 -6.25 -6.43 -6.05
C LEU A 32 -6.95 -6.36 -7.42
N LEU A 33 -6.27 -6.69 -8.51
CA LEU A 33 -6.90 -6.76 -9.84
C LEU A 33 -7.91 -7.90 -9.91
N ASN A 34 -7.64 -9.04 -9.26
CA ASN A 34 -8.55 -10.17 -9.23
C ASN A 34 -9.83 -9.82 -8.46
N GLU A 35 -9.71 -9.10 -7.35
CA GLU A 35 -10.86 -8.57 -6.62
C GLU A 35 -11.65 -7.55 -7.45
N LEU A 36 -10.97 -6.58 -8.08
CA LEU A 36 -11.62 -5.60 -8.95
C LEU A 36 -12.35 -6.26 -10.12
N HIS A 37 -11.78 -7.31 -10.74
CA HIS A 37 -12.46 -8.09 -11.77
C HIS A 37 -13.68 -8.83 -11.22
N GLY A 38 -13.59 -9.42 -10.02
CA GLY A 38 -14.72 -10.03 -9.34
C GLY A 38 -15.87 -9.05 -9.08
N LEU A 39 -15.54 -7.86 -8.59
CA LEU A 39 -16.49 -6.77 -8.36
C LEU A 39 -17.10 -6.25 -9.67
N ALA A 40 -16.28 -6.07 -10.71
CA ALA A 40 -16.70 -5.56 -12.01
C ALA A 40 -17.68 -6.49 -12.72
N ARG A 41 -17.55 -7.82 -12.52
CA ARG A 41 -18.47 -8.84 -13.06
C ARG A 41 -19.81 -8.90 -12.32
N GLY A 42 -19.90 -8.27 -11.14
CA GLY A 42 -20.99 -8.49 -10.20
C GLY A 42 -20.85 -9.86 -9.58
N GLY A 43 -20.50 -9.93 -8.29
CA GLY A 43 -20.33 -11.20 -7.59
C GLY A 43 -21.54 -12.12 -7.76
N SER A 44 -21.34 -13.44 -7.73
CA SER A 44 -22.39 -14.45 -7.93
C SER A 44 -23.49 -14.45 -6.85
N ARG A 45 -23.47 -13.51 -5.90
CA ARG A 45 -24.46 -13.37 -4.84
C ARG A 45 -25.06 -11.97 -4.91
N PRO A 46 -26.38 -11.82 -5.07
CA PRO A 46 -27.01 -10.53 -4.91
C PRO A 46 -26.70 -10.04 -3.49
N GLY A 47 -25.95 -8.96 -3.39
CA GLY A 47 -25.74 -8.28 -2.12
C GLY A 47 -27.09 -7.75 -1.59
N PRO A 48 -27.14 -7.35 -0.32
CA PRO A 48 -28.38 -6.89 0.31
C PRO A 48 -29.01 -5.66 -0.38
N CYS A 49 -28.26 -4.93 -1.20
CA CYS A 49 -28.71 -3.74 -1.92
C CYS A 49 -28.20 -3.73 -3.38
N PRO A 50 -29.08 -3.97 -4.38
CA PRO A 50 -28.74 -3.99 -5.80
C PRO A 50 -28.03 -2.70 -6.27
N ASP A 51 -28.53 -1.54 -5.86
CA ASP A 51 -27.97 -0.23 -6.22
C ASP A 51 -26.53 -0.04 -5.75
N HIS A 52 -26.20 -0.59 -4.56
CA HIS A 52 -24.83 -0.54 -4.05
C HIS A 52 -23.92 -1.48 -4.84
N CYS A 53 -24.37 -2.69 -5.13
CA CYS A 53 -23.62 -3.64 -5.96
C CYS A 53 -23.33 -3.05 -7.35
N GLU A 54 -24.28 -2.35 -7.95
CA GLU A 54 -24.09 -1.66 -9.23
C GLU A 54 -23.07 -0.51 -9.13
N LYS A 55 -23.15 0.32 -8.07
CA LYS A 55 -22.19 1.40 -7.80
C LYS A 55 -20.76 0.89 -7.60
N VAL A 56 -20.60 -0.20 -6.84
CA VAL A 56 -19.29 -0.82 -6.63
C VAL A 56 -18.77 -1.45 -7.92
N GLY A 57 -19.63 -2.16 -8.65
CA GLY A 57 -19.25 -2.78 -9.93
C GLY A 57 -18.87 -1.76 -11.00
N SER A 58 -19.59 -0.63 -11.11
CA SER A 58 -19.25 0.46 -12.03
C SER A 58 -17.94 1.13 -11.67
N SER A 59 -17.71 1.42 -10.38
CA SER A 59 -16.43 1.92 -9.88
C SER A 59 -15.27 0.95 -10.18
N ALA A 60 -15.47 -0.35 -9.99
CA ALA A 60 -14.47 -1.36 -10.29
C ALA A 60 -14.15 -1.44 -11.79
N ARG A 61 -15.15 -1.34 -12.67
CA ARG A 61 -14.93 -1.26 -14.13
C ARG A 61 -14.13 -0.03 -14.52
N ALA A 62 -14.49 1.15 -13.99
CA ALA A 62 -13.77 2.39 -14.26
C ALA A 62 -12.30 2.31 -13.79
N ALA A 63 -12.05 1.74 -12.61
CA ALA A 63 -10.70 1.52 -12.09
C ALA A 63 -9.89 0.58 -12.99
N LEU A 64 -10.48 -0.54 -13.43
CA LEU A 64 -9.82 -1.48 -14.35
C LEU A 64 -9.46 -0.83 -15.68
N THR A 65 -10.39 -0.09 -16.30
CA THR A 65 -10.13 0.65 -17.54
C THR A 65 -8.98 1.63 -17.36
N TYR A 66 -8.98 2.42 -16.29
CA TYR A 66 -7.89 3.34 -15.99
C TYR A 66 -6.56 2.60 -15.84
N LEU A 67 -6.51 1.50 -15.09
CA LEU A 67 -5.28 0.73 -14.91
C LEU A 67 -4.78 0.14 -16.23
N GLU A 68 -5.66 -0.49 -17.02
CA GLU A 68 -5.31 -1.06 -18.33
C GLU A 68 -4.75 0.00 -19.28
N GLU A 69 -5.34 1.20 -19.33
CA GLU A 69 -4.84 2.33 -20.13
C GLU A 69 -3.46 2.81 -19.66
N ARG A 70 -3.27 3.04 -18.34
CA ARG A 70 -1.99 3.55 -17.81
C ARG A 70 -0.85 2.53 -17.93
N PHE A 71 -1.14 1.25 -17.70
CA PHE A 71 -0.16 0.18 -17.94
C PHE A 71 0.12 -0.01 -19.43
N GLY A 72 -0.88 0.12 -20.31
CA GLY A 72 -0.71 0.10 -21.76
C GLY A 72 0.19 1.24 -22.28
N GLN A 73 0.13 2.40 -21.63
CA GLN A 73 0.99 3.56 -21.90
C GLN A 73 2.38 3.47 -21.23
N ARG A 74 2.67 2.40 -20.48
CA ARG A 74 3.91 2.23 -19.69
C ARG A 74 4.20 3.43 -18.77
N GLU A 75 3.18 3.89 -18.05
CA GLU A 75 3.29 5.00 -17.10
C GLU A 75 4.42 4.72 -16.07
N PRO A 76 5.52 5.51 -16.07
CA PRO A 76 6.68 5.23 -15.20
C PRO A 76 6.35 5.32 -13.71
N LYS A 77 5.31 6.08 -13.33
CA LYS A 77 4.88 6.23 -11.94
C LYS A 77 3.92 5.13 -11.49
N LEU A 78 3.54 4.19 -12.36
CA LEU A 78 2.64 3.09 -12.02
C LEU A 78 3.35 1.76 -12.25
N ARG A 79 3.48 0.96 -11.20
CA ARG A 79 4.09 -0.36 -11.26
C ARG A 79 3.27 -1.35 -10.46
N ALA A 80 3.27 -2.60 -10.88
CA ALA A 80 2.74 -3.68 -10.05
C ALA A 80 3.86 -4.33 -9.22
N ILE A 81 3.54 -4.85 -8.03
CA ILE A 81 4.46 -5.62 -7.19
C ILE A 81 3.84 -6.97 -6.87
N THR A 82 4.61 -8.02 -7.13
CA THR A 82 4.24 -9.38 -6.76
C THR A 82 4.51 -9.67 -5.29
N ILE A 83 3.85 -10.68 -4.71
CA ILE A 83 4.11 -11.16 -3.34
C ILE A 83 5.52 -11.71 -3.15
N ARG A 84 6.24 -11.98 -4.26
CA ARG A 84 7.66 -12.35 -4.28
C ARG A 84 8.60 -11.16 -4.46
N GLY A 85 8.07 -9.93 -4.50
CA GLY A 85 8.84 -8.68 -4.59
C GLY A 85 9.27 -8.29 -6.00
N SER A 86 8.82 -9.02 -7.04
CA SER A 86 9.09 -8.64 -8.43
C SER A 86 8.26 -7.43 -8.81
N ILE A 87 8.93 -6.42 -9.36
CA ILE A 87 8.29 -5.22 -9.88
C ILE A 87 7.96 -5.45 -11.35
N LEU A 88 6.68 -5.31 -11.69
CA LEU A 88 6.17 -5.47 -13.04
C LEU A 88 5.77 -4.10 -13.62
N ASP A 89 6.05 -3.92 -14.90
CA ASP A 89 5.65 -2.77 -15.70
C ASP A 89 4.35 -3.01 -16.47
N THR A 90 3.75 -4.19 -16.30
CA THR A 90 2.51 -4.62 -16.94
C THR A 90 1.66 -5.41 -15.94
N ILE A 91 0.35 -5.49 -16.24
CA ILE A 91 -0.64 -6.25 -15.47
C ILE A 91 -1.24 -7.42 -16.27
N GLY A 92 -0.59 -7.81 -17.37
CA GLY A 92 -1.03 -8.92 -18.22
C GLY A 92 -0.90 -10.28 -17.54
N PHE A 93 -0.03 -10.41 -16.53
CA PHE A 93 0.15 -11.63 -15.74
C PHE A 93 -0.79 -11.60 -14.53
N ARG A 94 -1.87 -12.38 -14.61
CA ARG A 94 -3.08 -12.20 -13.79
C ARG A 94 -3.18 -13.11 -12.56
N SER A 95 -2.33 -14.13 -12.46
CA SER A 95 -2.32 -15.02 -11.30
C SER A 95 -0.90 -15.30 -10.90
N GLU A 96 -0.50 -14.80 -9.73
CA GLU A 96 0.59 -15.44 -9.02
C GLU A 96 0.10 -16.79 -8.54
N ASP A 97 0.82 -17.85 -8.90
CA ASP A 97 0.62 -19.14 -8.25
C ASP A 97 1.15 -19.01 -6.82
N LEU A 98 0.22 -18.80 -5.90
CA LEU A 98 0.48 -18.66 -4.48
C LEU A 98 0.64 -20.04 -3.81
N GLY A 99 0.45 -21.15 -4.54
CA GLY A 99 0.51 -22.50 -4.00
C GLY A 99 -0.34 -22.66 -2.74
N ASP A 100 0.28 -23.14 -1.67
CA ASP A 100 -0.32 -23.36 -0.35
C ASP A 100 -0.37 -22.10 0.54
N TYR A 101 -0.19 -20.88 0.00
CA TYR A 101 -0.22 -19.67 0.81
C TYR A 101 -1.61 -19.50 1.48
N LYS A 102 -1.65 -19.71 2.81
CA LYS A 102 -2.88 -19.64 3.62
C LYS A 102 -3.18 -18.25 4.18
N GLY A 103 -2.39 -17.24 3.84
CA GLY A 103 -2.58 -15.88 4.34
C GLY A 103 -3.77 -15.18 3.71
N THR A 104 -4.40 -14.30 4.48
CA THR A 104 -5.49 -13.44 4.00
C THR A 104 -4.99 -12.40 3.00
N ASN A 105 -5.91 -11.74 2.28
CA ASN A 105 -5.53 -10.67 1.34
C ASN A 105 -4.78 -9.54 2.06
N ASP A 106 -5.15 -9.22 3.30
CA ASP A 106 -4.41 -8.30 4.16
C ASP A 106 -2.95 -8.73 4.34
N ASP A 107 -2.71 -10.03 4.62
CA ASP A 107 -1.37 -10.54 4.87
C ASP A 107 -0.51 -10.48 3.60
N GLN A 108 -1.13 -10.68 2.43
CA GLN A 108 -0.47 -10.48 1.14
C GLN A 108 -0.14 -9.00 0.90
N ILE A 109 -1.07 -8.09 1.20
CA ILE A 109 -0.84 -6.64 1.10
C ILE A 109 0.34 -6.22 1.98
N LEU A 110 0.37 -6.69 3.23
CA LEU A 110 1.43 -6.42 4.18
C LEU A 110 2.77 -7.02 3.73
N THR A 111 2.76 -8.24 3.20
CA THR A 111 3.96 -8.89 2.65
C THR A 111 4.58 -8.02 1.55
N CYS A 112 3.78 -7.52 0.61
CA CYS A 112 4.26 -6.60 -0.43
C CYS A 112 4.78 -5.27 0.14
N CYS A 113 4.10 -4.71 1.16
CA CYS A 113 4.57 -3.49 1.81
C CYS A 113 5.95 -3.71 2.46
N LEU A 114 6.14 -4.83 3.16
CA LEU A 114 7.39 -5.19 3.81
C LEU A 114 8.52 -5.43 2.81
N LEU A 115 8.23 -6.02 1.65
CA LEU A 115 9.21 -6.19 0.58
C LEU A 115 9.74 -4.85 0.04
N LEU A 116 8.91 -3.81 0.06
CA LEU A 116 9.33 -2.46 -0.32
C LEU A 116 10.00 -1.70 0.82
N CYS A 117 9.80 -2.15 2.06
CA CYS A 117 10.48 -1.62 3.24
C CYS A 117 11.91 -2.17 3.30
N SER A 118 12.85 -1.56 2.56
CA SER A 118 14.27 -1.88 2.72
C SER A 118 14.82 -1.26 4.00
N ASP A 119 15.18 -2.09 4.98
CA ASP A 119 15.92 -1.64 6.17
C ASP A 119 17.34 -1.27 5.74
N ARG A 120 17.57 0.03 5.47
CA ARG A 120 18.94 0.55 5.33
C ARG A 120 19.57 0.54 6.71
N THR A 121 20.29 -0.53 7.02
CA THR A 121 21.00 -0.76 8.28
C THR A 121 21.93 0.39 8.67
N GLU A 122 22.46 1.12 7.69
CA GLU A 122 23.25 2.35 7.83
C GLU A 122 22.50 3.52 8.51
N HIS A 123 21.17 3.49 8.54
CA HIS A 123 20.35 4.52 9.19
C HIS A 123 19.70 4.06 10.51
N ALA A 124 19.73 2.76 10.78
CA ALA A 124 19.11 2.17 11.96
C ALA A 124 20.00 2.24 13.20
N LEU A 125 21.33 2.35 13.04
CA LEU A 125 22.26 2.43 14.16
C LEU A 125 22.21 3.82 14.81
N PRO A 126 21.89 3.93 16.12
CA PRO A 126 22.00 5.17 16.86
C PRO A 126 23.44 5.69 16.79
N ARG A 127 23.63 6.93 16.35
CA ARG A 127 24.95 7.60 16.36
C ARG A 127 25.42 7.98 17.75
N GLU A 128 24.47 8.08 18.68
CA GLU A 128 24.66 8.44 20.08
C GLU A 128 24.15 7.29 20.96
N PRO A 129 24.81 6.98 22.09
CA PRO A 129 24.24 6.15 23.14
C PRO A 129 22.89 6.75 23.60
N ASP A 130 21.89 5.90 23.85
CA ASP A 130 20.53 6.26 24.28
C ASP A 130 19.63 7.00 23.26
N ALA A 131 20.07 7.23 22.04
CA ALA A 131 19.19 7.78 21.00
C ALA A 131 18.19 6.72 20.47
N PRO A 132 16.92 7.09 20.18
CA PRO A 132 15.95 6.15 19.65
C PRO A 132 16.34 5.68 18.25
N VAL A 133 16.13 4.39 17.98
CA VAL A 133 16.30 3.79 16.65
C VAL A 133 15.32 4.45 15.68
N LYS A 134 15.84 4.98 14.57
CA LYS A 134 15.03 5.61 13.52
C LYS A 134 14.89 4.65 12.34
N LEU A 135 13.65 4.31 12.01
CA LEU A 135 13.33 3.53 10.82
C LEU A 135 12.96 4.47 9.68
N TYR A 136 13.68 4.38 8.57
CA TYR A 136 13.37 5.11 7.35
C TYR A 136 12.54 4.22 6.43
N ARG A 137 11.40 4.74 5.99
CA ARG A 137 10.46 4.04 5.12
C ARG A 137 10.20 4.90 3.90
N GLU A 138 10.40 4.33 2.71
CA GLU A 138 10.13 4.96 1.42
C GLU A 138 8.73 4.59 0.88
N THR A 139 7.95 3.88 1.68
CA THR A 139 6.61 3.40 1.33
C THR A 139 5.57 3.86 2.33
N VAL A 140 4.35 4.08 1.82
CA VAL A 140 3.17 4.39 2.61
C VAL A 140 2.04 3.52 2.06
N LEU A 141 1.38 2.76 2.93
CA LEU A 141 0.16 2.04 2.60
C LEU A 141 -1.02 3.00 2.62
N ILE A 142 -1.77 3.04 1.52
CA ILE A 142 -2.99 3.85 1.41
C ILE A 142 -4.21 2.97 1.66
N THR A 143 -4.89 3.17 2.79
CA THR A 143 -6.09 2.42 3.14
C THR A 143 -6.93 3.18 4.18
N GLU A 144 -8.23 2.94 4.17
CA GLU A 144 -9.17 3.37 5.21
C GLU A 144 -9.60 2.20 6.12
N ASP A 145 -9.16 0.97 5.83
CA ASP A 145 -9.49 -0.22 6.62
C ASP A 145 -8.74 -0.22 7.96
N ARG A 146 -9.50 -0.25 9.06
CA ARG A 146 -8.94 -0.18 10.42
C ARG A 146 -8.11 -1.40 10.79
N ASN A 147 -8.50 -2.60 10.37
CA ASN A 147 -7.79 -3.84 10.69
C ASN A 147 -6.43 -3.86 9.98
N LEU A 148 -6.43 -3.50 8.69
CA LEU A 148 -5.21 -3.40 7.91
C LEU A 148 -4.29 -2.27 8.43
N CYS A 149 -4.85 -1.14 8.86
CA CYS A 149 -4.09 -0.08 9.53
C CYS A 149 -3.37 -0.61 10.77
N VAL A 150 -4.07 -1.32 11.66
CA VAL A 150 -3.49 -1.88 12.87
C VAL A 150 -2.38 -2.86 12.52
N LYS A 151 -2.63 -3.80 11.60
CA LYS A 151 -1.62 -4.77 11.16
C LYS A 151 -0.37 -4.06 10.61
N ALA A 152 -0.53 -3.09 9.72
CA ALA A 152 0.58 -2.34 9.14
C ALA A 152 1.41 -1.57 10.19
N LEU A 153 0.75 -0.91 11.15
CA LEU A 153 1.44 -0.20 12.24
C LEU A 153 2.24 -1.16 13.13
N THR A 154 1.71 -2.35 13.44
CA THR A 154 2.47 -3.37 14.21
C THR A 154 3.70 -3.88 13.48
N HIS A 155 3.74 -3.74 12.15
CA HIS A 155 4.88 -4.11 11.29
C HIS A 155 5.77 -2.92 10.90
N ASN A 156 5.59 -1.75 11.53
CA ASN A 156 6.32 -0.53 11.21
C ASN A 156 6.18 -0.09 9.73
N VAL A 157 5.01 -0.33 9.12
CA VAL A 157 4.65 0.16 7.80
C VAL A 157 3.83 1.44 7.96
N PRO A 158 4.24 2.57 7.36
CA PRO A 158 3.48 3.81 7.42
C PRO A 158 2.13 3.66 6.72
N VAL A 159 1.06 4.19 7.30
CA VAL A 159 -0.30 4.13 6.75
C VAL A 159 -0.93 5.52 6.74
N ARG A 160 -1.67 5.85 5.67
CA ARG A 160 -2.56 7.02 5.62
C ARG A 160 -3.80 6.74 4.78
N ASP A 161 -4.89 7.41 5.08
CA ASP A 161 -6.01 7.51 4.14
C ASP A 161 -5.63 8.35 2.91
N LEU A 162 -6.38 8.19 1.82
CA LEU A 162 -6.08 8.87 0.56
C LEU A 162 -6.15 10.40 0.71
N PRO A 163 -7.20 11.01 1.29
CA PRO A 163 -7.26 12.47 1.47
C PRO A 163 -6.08 13.05 2.28
N ALA A 164 -5.69 12.40 3.37
CA ALA A 164 -4.56 12.81 4.21
C ALA A 164 -3.23 12.68 3.47
N PHE A 165 -3.07 11.63 2.66
CA PHE A 165 -1.90 11.48 1.80
C PHE A 165 -1.81 12.59 0.75
N LEU A 166 -2.94 12.93 0.10
CA LEU A 166 -2.97 14.01 -0.91
C LEU A 166 -2.64 15.38 -0.32
N ARG A 167 -3.17 15.71 0.86
CA ARG A 167 -2.82 16.94 1.61
C ARG A 167 -1.34 16.96 2.00
N TRP A 168 -0.82 15.84 2.53
CA TRP A 168 0.59 15.71 2.84
C TRP A 168 1.46 15.86 1.59
N ALA A 169 0.98 15.35 0.46
CA ALA A 169 1.67 15.41 -0.82
C ALA A 169 1.59 16.79 -1.52
N ASN A 170 0.80 17.73 -0.98
CA ASN A 170 0.50 19.01 -1.59
C ASN A 170 -0.05 18.87 -3.03
N ILE A 171 -0.93 17.87 -3.24
CA ILE A 171 -1.61 17.58 -4.52
C ILE A 171 -3.07 18.07 -4.48
N SER A 172 -3.62 18.40 -3.30
CA SER A 172 -4.97 18.94 -3.12
C SER A 172 -5.00 20.16 -2.20
#